data_AF-A0A955HH41-F1
#
_entry.id   AF-A0A955HH41-F1
#
_cell.length_a   1.000
_cell.length_b   1.000
_cell.length_c   1.000
_cell.angle_alpha   90.00
_cell.angle_beta   90.00
_cell.angle_gamma   90.00
#
_symmetry.space_group_name_H-M   'P 1'
#
loop_
_entity.id
_entity.type
_entity.pdbx_description
1 polymer ?
#
loop_
_entity_poly.entity_id
_entity_poly.type
_entity_poly.pdbx_seq_one_letter_code
_entity_poly.pdbx_strand_id
1 'polypeptide(L)'
;MEPLKDIIIIYHDQCRDGFGSAYAAWKKFGYDASYIPRKRDDKVPEGLEGKEIYILDYSYSKDILNQLVATNKKVTVIDHHESAKEAVASFPENVFDLAHSGAVLSWQYFHPDIEVPKLLLYIEDHDLWNNALPHNREFGAALGEYTQDFETWDQLNENFKDKERFDSFIRHGAVIAGFEDKLVDNLLRFREKVAFEGHELYAVNASRIYRSILGNKLSELNETEGRAPLAIVYYRYNGAIHCSLRSKGAMNVRELAEKYGGGGHDNAASIRVESWNDLPFTFL
;
A
#
# COMPACT_ATOMS: atom_id res chain seq x y z
N MET A 1 -17.19 2.61 -24.15
CA MET A 1 -15.87 2.11 -23.72
C MET A 1 -15.19 1.57 -24.97
N GLU A 2 -13.93 1.94 -25.19
CA GLU A 2 -13.11 1.29 -26.22
C GLU A 2 -13.08 -0.23 -25.95
N PRO A 3 -13.12 -1.07 -27.00
CA PRO A 3 -13.03 -2.51 -26.83
C PRO A 3 -11.68 -2.90 -26.20
N LEU A 4 -11.69 -3.94 -25.36
CA LEU A 4 -10.47 -4.46 -24.75
C LEU A 4 -9.54 -5.06 -25.81
N LYS A 5 -8.25 -4.75 -25.71
CA LYS A 5 -7.19 -5.31 -26.57
C LYS A 5 -6.96 -6.78 -26.24
N ASP A 6 -6.09 -7.46 -26.98
CA ASP A 6 -5.84 -8.89 -26.78
C ASP A 6 -5.01 -9.19 -25.54
N ILE A 7 -4.19 -8.22 -25.10
CA ILE A 7 -3.39 -8.29 -23.88
C ILE A 7 -4.06 -7.44 -22.80
N ILE A 8 -4.35 -8.05 -21.67
CA ILE A 8 -5.00 -7.40 -20.53
C ILE A 8 -4.04 -7.40 -19.34
N ILE A 9 -3.79 -6.21 -18.79
CA ILE A 9 -3.06 -6.02 -17.55
C ILE A 9 -4.05 -5.56 -16.49
N ILE A 10 -4.34 -6.43 -15.53
CA ILE A 10 -5.15 -6.10 -14.36
C ILE A 10 -4.19 -5.91 -13.19
N TYR A 11 -4.28 -4.79 -12.48
CA TYR A 11 -3.32 -4.47 -11.43
C TYR A 11 -3.99 -3.84 -10.22
N HIS A 12 -3.34 -3.92 -9.06
CA HIS A 12 -3.87 -3.36 -7.82
C HIS A 12 -3.91 -1.81 -7.87
N ASP A 13 -5.10 -1.25 -7.62
CA ASP A 13 -5.38 0.19 -7.70
C ASP A 13 -4.92 0.93 -6.44
N GLN A 14 -4.59 2.21 -6.60
CA GLN A 14 -4.27 3.17 -5.52
C GLN A 14 -3.07 2.80 -4.63
N CYS A 15 -2.14 1.98 -5.13
CA CYS A 15 -0.83 1.79 -4.50
C CYS A 15 0.31 2.00 -5.51
N ARG A 16 1.52 2.26 -5.00
CA ARG A 16 2.71 2.45 -5.83
C ARG A 16 3.23 1.14 -6.39
N ASP A 17 3.09 0.04 -5.65
CA ASP A 17 3.56 -1.26 -6.08
C ASP A 17 2.71 -1.83 -7.23
N GLY A 18 1.39 -1.76 -7.12
CA GLY A 18 0.46 -2.15 -8.19
C GLY A 18 0.59 -1.32 -9.44
N PHE A 19 0.75 0.00 -9.31
CA PHE A 19 1.05 0.83 -10.48
C PHE A 19 2.45 0.55 -11.05
N GLY A 20 3.46 0.31 -10.20
CA GLY A 20 4.80 -0.08 -10.63
C GLY A 20 4.82 -1.40 -11.40
N SER A 21 3.95 -2.34 -11.00
CA SER A 21 3.72 -3.58 -11.71
C SER A 21 3.11 -3.35 -13.09
N ALA A 22 2.09 -2.50 -13.17
CA ALA A 22 1.50 -2.09 -14.45
C ALA A 22 2.51 -1.36 -15.34
N TYR A 23 3.35 -0.50 -14.77
CA TYR A 23 4.43 0.19 -15.48
C TYR A 23 5.46 -0.80 -16.05
N ALA A 24 5.85 -1.83 -15.28
CA ALA A 24 6.72 -2.89 -15.78
C ALA A 24 6.12 -3.61 -17.00
N ALA A 25 4.82 -3.93 -16.96
CA ALA A 25 4.11 -4.48 -18.12
C ALA A 25 4.04 -3.47 -19.28
N TRP A 26 3.82 -2.19 -18.99
CA TRP A 26 3.77 -1.12 -20.00
C TRP A 26 5.09 -0.91 -20.73
N LYS A 27 6.23 -1.08 -20.06
CA LYS A 27 7.54 -1.06 -20.74
C LYS A 27 7.71 -2.20 -21.75
N LYS A 28 6.91 -3.28 -21.66
CA LYS A 28 6.89 -4.38 -22.62
C LYS A 28 5.85 -4.22 -23.71
N PHE A 29 4.61 -3.89 -23.34
CA PHE A 29 3.47 -3.92 -24.25
C PHE A 29 3.02 -2.53 -24.73
N GLY A 30 3.49 -1.45 -24.10
CA GLY A 30 3.12 -0.07 -24.43
C GLY A 30 1.60 0.09 -24.58
N TYR A 31 1.18 0.71 -25.68
CA TYR A 31 -0.23 0.90 -26.00
C TYR A 31 -0.86 -0.29 -26.74
N ASP A 32 -0.26 -1.48 -26.76
CA ASP A 32 -0.88 -2.68 -27.34
C ASP A 32 -1.69 -3.49 -26.31
N ALA A 33 -1.65 -3.10 -25.03
CA ALA A 33 -2.43 -3.70 -23.96
C ALA A 33 -3.53 -2.77 -23.38
N SER A 34 -4.50 -3.37 -22.69
CA SER A 34 -5.50 -2.69 -21.87
C SER A 34 -5.11 -2.79 -20.40
N TYR A 35 -5.01 -1.66 -19.71
CA TYR A 35 -4.61 -1.58 -18.30
C TYR A 35 -5.82 -1.26 -17.43
N ILE A 36 -6.17 -2.15 -16.51
CA ILE A 36 -7.40 -2.09 -15.73
C ILE A 36 -7.05 -2.08 -14.23
N PRO A 37 -7.13 -0.93 -13.54
CA PRO A 37 -6.93 -0.87 -12.10
C PRO A 37 -8.08 -1.58 -11.37
N ARG A 38 -7.74 -2.34 -10.31
CA ARG A 38 -8.72 -3.05 -9.47
C ARG A 38 -8.38 -2.97 -8.00
N LYS A 39 -9.42 -2.86 -7.19
CA LYS A 39 -9.36 -3.10 -5.75
C LYS A 39 -9.69 -4.55 -5.45
N ARG A 40 -9.27 -5.05 -4.29
CA ARG A 40 -9.44 -6.45 -3.88
C ARG A 40 -10.87 -6.98 -4.03
N ASP A 41 -11.87 -6.16 -3.73
CA ASP A 41 -13.29 -6.55 -3.73
C ASP A 41 -14.00 -6.22 -5.06
N ASP A 42 -13.27 -5.75 -6.07
CA ASP A 42 -13.85 -5.45 -7.37
C ASP A 42 -14.21 -6.74 -8.12
N LYS A 43 -15.32 -6.67 -8.86
CA LYS A 43 -15.71 -7.73 -9.80
C LYS A 43 -14.68 -7.86 -10.92
N VAL A 44 -14.57 -9.10 -11.43
CA VAL A 44 -13.80 -9.40 -12.63
C VAL A 44 -14.30 -8.52 -13.80
N PRO A 45 -13.40 -7.88 -14.58
CA PRO A 45 -13.80 -7.13 -15.77
C PRO A 45 -14.59 -7.99 -16.77
N GLU A 46 -15.57 -7.39 -17.43
CA GLU A 46 -16.27 -8.02 -18.55
C GLU A 46 -15.40 -7.99 -19.83
N GLY A 47 -15.70 -8.86 -20.80
CA GLY A 47 -15.03 -8.87 -22.11
C GLY A 47 -13.64 -9.50 -22.14
N LEU A 48 -13.33 -10.32 -21.14
CA LEU A 48 -12.03 -10.98 -21.02
C LEU A 48 -11.88 -12.25 -21.85
N GLU A 49 -12.93 -12.84 -22.44
CA GLU A 49 -12.85 -14.14 -23.11
C GLU A 49 -11.82 -14.18 -24.26
N GLY A 50 -11.01 -15.25 -24.31
CA GLY A 50 -10.02 -15.49 -25.36
C GLY A 50 -8.80 -14.57 -25.33
N LYS A 51 -8.53 -13.90 -24.21
CA LYS A 51 -7.44 -12.92 -24.04
C LYS A 51 -6.19 -13.55 -23.43
N GLU A 52 -5.10 -12.78 -23.45
CA GLU A 52 -3.89 -13.00 -22.66
C GLU A 52 -3.92 -12.05 -21.46
N ILE A 53 -4.01 -12.60 -20.26
CA ILE A 53 -4.29 -11.85 -19.04
C ILE A 53 -3.11 -11.94 -18.08
N TYR A 54 -2.66 -10.79 -17.59
CA TYR A 54 -1.73 -10.66 -16.49
C TYR A 54 -2.42 -9.97 -15.31
N ILE A 55 -2.33 -10.57 -14.13
CA ILE A 55 -2.88 -10.04 -12.88
C ILE A 55 -1.70 -9.73 -11.97
N LEU A 56 -1.54 -8.46 -11.58
CA LEU A 56 -0.31 -7.96 -10.99
C LEU A 56 -0.54 -7.27 -9.63
N ASP A 57 0.28 -7.61 -8.63
CA ASP A 57 0.23 -7.05 -7.26
C ASP A 57 -1.10 -7.32 -6.51
N TYR A 58 -1.88 -8.29 -6.98
CA TYR A 58 -2.98 -8.89 -6.25
C TYR A 58 -3.40 -10.19 -6.93
N SER A 59 -4.32 -10.92 -6.31
CA SER A 59 -4.89 -12.14 -6.87
C SER A 59 -6.40 -12.24 -6.62
N TYR A 60 -7.09 -12.86 -7.57
CA TYR A 60 -8.46 -13.32 -7.36
C TYR A 60 -8.49 -14.64 -6.59
N SER A 61 -9.68 -15.05 -6.12
CA SER A 61 -9.83 -16.38 -5.52
C SER A 61 -9.48 -17.48 -6.54
N LYS A 62 -9.08 -18.64 -6.03
CA LYS A 62 -8.77 -19.82 -6.84
C LYS A 62 -9.90 -20.20 -7.81
N ASP A 63 -11.15 -20.07 -7.38
CA ASP A 63 -12.33 -20.36 -8.20
C ASP A 63 -12.46 -19.41 -9.39
N ILE A 64 -12.19 -18.11 -9.19
CA ILE A 64 -12.18 -17.12 -10.26
C ILE A 64 -11.02 -17.39 -11.22
N LEU A 65 -9.82 -17.70 -10.69
CA LEU A 65 -8.66 -18.02 -11.52
C LEU A 65 -8.92 -19.25 -12.41
N ASN A 66 -9.56 -20.30 -11.88
CA ASN A 66 -9.98 -21.46 -12.67
C ASN A 66 -10.90 -21.07 -13.85
N GLN A 67 -11.87 -20.17 -13.62
CA GLN A 67 -12.77 -19.69 -14.67
C GLN A 67 -12.03 -18.88 -15.74
N LEU A 68 -11.11 -18.02 -15.31
CA LEU A 68 -10.30 -17.22 -16.22
C LEU A 68 -9.42 -18.13 -17.08
N VAL A 69 -8.70 -19.09 -16.47
CA VAL A 69 -7.84 -20.04 -17.18
C VAL A 69 -8.63 -20.88 -18.19
N ALA A 70 -9.84 -21.31 -17.84
CA ALA A 70 -10.69 -22.12 -18.73
C ALA A 70 -11.20 -21.38 -19.98
N THR A 71 -11.22 -20.04 -19.96
CA THR A 71 -11.84 -19.20 -21.01
C THR A 71 -10.82 -18.34 -21.76
N ASN A 72 -9.53 -18.43 -21.43
CA ASN A 72 -8.50 -17.54 -21.93
C ASN A 72 -7.29 -18.26 -22.50
N LYS A 73 -6.54 -17.57 -23.37
CA LYS A 73 -5.33 -18.12 -23.99
C LYS A 73 -4.22 -18.29 -22.97
N LYS A 74 -4.13 -17.35 -22.03
CA LYS A 74 -3.13 -17.30 -20.97
C LYS A 74 -3.65 -16.48 -19.80
N VAL A 75 -3.38 -16.94 -18.59
CA VAL A 75 -3.60 -16.18 -17.35
C VAL A 75 -2.34 -16.35 -16.53
N THR A 76 -1.74 -15.24 -16.10
CA THR A 76 -0.55 -15.25 -15.24
C THR A 76 -0.76 -14.26 -14.10
N VAL A 77 -0.65 -14.76 -12.88
CA VAL A 77 -0.67 -13.94 -11.66
C VAL A 77 0.76 -13.73 -11.19
N ILE A 78 1.10 -12.49 -10.86
CA ILE A 78 2.38 -12.08 -10.27
C ILE A 78 2.06 -11.34 -8.98
N ASP A 79 2.33 -11.96 -7.83
CA ASP A 79 1.90 -11.43 -6.55
C ASP A 79 2.86 -11.83 -5.41
N HIS A 80 2.87 -11.04 -4.35
CA HIS A 80 3.72 -11.20 -3.16
C HIS A 80 2.91 -11.21 -1.85
N HIS A 81 1.58 -11.06 -1.91
CA HIS A 81 0.74 -11.07 -0.71
C HIS A 81 0.59 -12.49 -0.13
N GLU A 82 0.94 -12.71 1.14
CA GLU A 82 0.79 -14.03 1.80
C GLU A 82 -0.66 -14.57 1.68
N SER A 83 -1.67 -13.70 1.75
CA SER A 83 -3.08 -14.11 1.59
C SER A 83 -3.43 -14.64 0.20
N ALA A 84 -2.62 -14.38 -0.81
CA ALA A 84 -2.82 -14.85 -2.18
C ALA A 84 -2.04 -16.15 -2.49
N LYS A 85 -1.06 -16.51 -1.67
CA LYS A 85 -0.12 -17.62 -1.89
C LYS A 85 -0.78 -18.92 -2.34
N GLU A 86 -1.84 -19.35 -1.66
CA GLU A 86 -2.54 -20.60 -1.98
C GLU A 86 -3.15 -20.57 -3.39
N ALA A 87 -3.80 -19.46 -3.75
CA ALA A 87 -4.43 -19.29 -5.06
C ALA A 87 -3.38 -19.20 -6.17
N VAL A 88 -2.33 -18.40 -5.94
CA VAL A 88 -1.26 -18.15 -6.91
C VAL A 88 -0.46 -19.43 -7.17
N ALA A 89 -0.03 -20.13 -6.12
CA ALA A 89 0.74 -21.39 -6.23
C ALA A 89 -0.06 -22.56 -6.81
N SER A 90 -1.38 -22.43 -6.97
CA SER A 90 -2.21 -23.46 -7.60
C SER A 90 -2.01 -23.56 -9.12
N PHE A 91 -1.32 -22.59 -9.74
CA PHE A 91 -1.07 -22.57 -11.19
C PHE A 91 0.44 -22.39 -11.45
N PRO A 92 1.08 -23.31 -12.20
CA PRO A 92 2.54 -23.32 -12.36
C PRO A 92 3.09 -22.14 -13.17
N GLU A 93 2.27 -21.51 -14.02
CA GLU A 93 2.63 -20.32 -14.79
C GLU A 93 2.68 -19.02 -13.98
N ASN A 94 2.17 -19.04 -12.74
CA ASN A 94 2.17 -17.88 -11.87
C ASN A 94 3.52 -17.67 -11.18
N VAL A 95 3.77 -16.42 -10.78
CA VAL A 95 4.94 -16.01 -10.02
C VAL A 95 4.52 -15.59 -8.62
N PHE A 96 5.15 -16.17 -7.60
CA PHE A 96 4.95 -15.81 -6.21
C PHE A 96 6.27 -15.75 -5.48
N ASP A 97 6.56 -14.64 -4.83
CA ASP A 97 7.71 -14.48 -3.93
C ASP A 97 7.41 -13.42 -2.87
N LEU A 98 7.75 -13.71 -1.61
CA LEU A 98 7.61 -12.75 -0.51
C LEU A 98 8.82 -11.82 -0.38
N ALA A 99 9.95 -12.16 -1.01
CA ALA A 99 11.19 -11.41 -0.92
C ALA A 99 11.21 -10.15 -1.81
N HIS A 100 10.24 -10.05 -2.73
CA HIS A 100 10.15 -8.98 -3.71
C HIS A 100 8.76 -8.38 -3.72
N SER A 101 8.66 -7.10 -4.08
CA SER A 101 7.37 -6.45 -4.28
C SER A 101 6.76 -6.86 -5.63
N GLY A 102 5.45 -6.67 -5.80
CA GLY A 102 4.75 -6.94 -7.06
C GLY A 102 5.39 -6.22 -8.25
N ALA A 103 5.85 -4.98 -8.06
CA ALA A 103 6.48 -4.20 -9.12
C ALA A 103 7.81 -4.82 -9.59
N VAL A 104 8.64 -5.28 -8.66
CA VAL A 104 9.94 -5.89 -8.98
C VAL A 104 9.74 -7.28 -9.59
N LEU A 105 8.82 -8.10 -9.05
CA LEU A 105 8.47 -9.38 -9.65
C LEU A 105 7.94 -9.22 -11.08
N SER A 106 7.09 -8.23 -11.30
CA SER A 106 6.57 -7.92 -12.64
C SER A 106 7.70 -7.50 -13.59
N TRP A 107 8.64 -6.68 -13.12
CA TRP A 107 9.80 -6.31 -13.93
C TRP A 107 10.65 -7.52 -14.31
N GLN A 108 11.03 -8.34 -13.33
CA GLN A 108 11.82 -9.55 -13.54
C GLN A 108 11.14 -10.53 -14.50
N TYR A 109 9.81 -10.64 -14.45
CA TYR A 109 9.04 -11.48 -15.37
C TYR A 109 9.02 -10.93 -16.81
N PHE A 110 8.75 -9.64 -16.98
CA PHE A 110 8.59 -9.05 -18.31
C PHE A 110 9.94 -8.75 -18.99
N HIS A 111 10.97 -8.47 -18.20
CA HIS A 111 12.30 -8.00 -18.61
C HIS A 111 13.43 -8.77 -17.90
N PRO A 112 13.50 -10.12 -18.03
CA PRO A 112 14.40 -10.96 -17.23
C PRO A 112 15.90 -10.64 -17.40
N ASP A 113 16.27 -10.08 -18.55
CA ASP A 113 17.66 -9.74 -18.89
C ASP A 113 17.99 -8.26 -18.67
N ILE A 114 17.06 -7.48 -18.10
CA ILE A 114 17.22 -6.04 -17.88
C ILE A 114 17.19 -5.74 -16.39
N GLU A 115 18.20 -5.01 -15.91
CA GLU A 115 18.27 -4.57 -14.52
C GLU A 115 17.01 -3.83 -14.08
N VAL A 116 16.57 -4.12 -12.85
CA VAL A 116 15.39 -3.47 -12.24
C VAL A 116 15.66 -1.97 -12.09
N PRO A 117 14.79 -1.09 -12.60
CA PRO A 117 15.03 0.34 -12.55
C PRO A 117 14.99 0.86 -11.12
N LYS A 118 15.79 1.90 -10.86
CA LYS A 118 15.89 2.54 -9.54
C LYS A 118 14.53 2.95 -8.98
N LEU A 119 13.60 3.41 -9.84
CA LEU A 119 12.23 3.75 -9.44
C LEU A 119 11.53 2.56 -8.74
N LEU A 120 11.63 1.35 -9.30
CA LEU A 120 10.96 0.17 -8.74
C LEU A 120 11.68 -0.37 -7.50
N LEU A 121 13.01 -0.26 -7.44
CA LEU A 121 13.78 -0.66 -6.25
C LEU A 121 13.41 0.19 -5.01
N TYR A 122 13.20 1.50 -5.17
CA TYR A 122 12.72 2.34 -4.06
C TYR A 122 11.26 2.06 -3.69
N ILE A 123 10.43 1.66 -4.65
CA ILE A 123 9.05 1.21 -4.37
C ILE A 123 9.09 -0.07 -3.55
N GLU A 124 9.89 -1.06 -3.94
CA GLU A 124 10.06 -2.31 -3.21
C GLU A 124 10.60 -2.08 -1.79
N ASP A 125 11.64 -1.26 -1.64
CA ASP A 125 12.23 -0.96 -0.34
C ASP A 125 11.22 -0.33 0.64
N HIS A 126 10.30 0.47 0.11
CA HIS A 126 9.19 1.04 0.88
C HIS A 126 8.09 0.01 1.17
N ASP A 127 7.68 -0.74 0.15
CA ASP A 127 6.55 -1.68 0.23
C ASP A 127 6.84 -2.84 1.20
N LEU A 128 8.06 -3.37 1.17
CA LEU A 128 8.53 -4.42 2.07
C LEU A 128 8.97 -3.91 3.45
N TRP A 129 8.89 -2.60 3.71
CA TRP A 129 9.33 -1.94 4.94
C TRP A 129 10.82 -2.15 5.28
N ASN A 130 11.65 -2.44 4.28
CA ASN A 130 13.08 -2.70 4.46
C ASN A 130 13.83 -1.44 4.92
N ASN A 131 13.47 -0.27 4.38
CA ASN A 131 14.15 1.01 4.64
C ASN A 131 15.69 0.93 4.47
N ALA A 132 16.16 0.12 3.53
CA ALA A 132 17.57 -0.14 3.29
C ALA A 132 18.19 0.89 2.34
N LEU A 133 17.40 1.48 1.44
CA LEU A 133 17.89 2.47 0.50
C LEU A 133 18.00 3.87 1.14
N PRO A 134 19.06 4.63 0.83
CA PRO A 134 19.23 5.97 1.39
C PRO A 134 18.07 6.87 0.94
N HIS A 135 17.60 7.73 1.84
CA HIS A 135 16.53 8.68 1.55
C HIS A 135 15.20 8.06 1.10
N ASN A 136 14.87 6.83 1.56
CA ASN A 136 13.61 6.14 1.23
C ASN A 136 12.38 7.03 1.51
N ARG A 137 12.34 7.68 2.68
CA ARG A 137 11.22 8.55 3.07
C ARG A 137 11.10 9.75 2.13
N GLU A 138 12.19 10.42 1.82
CA GLU A 138 12.21 11.58 0.94
C GLU A 138 11.85 11.19 -0.49
N PHE A 139 12.36 10.07 -1.00
CA PHE A 139 11.96 9.52 -2.28
C PHE A 139 10.45 9.27 -2.32
N GLY A 140 9.92 8.61 -1.29
CA GLY A 140 8.49 8.35 -1.15
C GLY A 140 7.66 9.63 -1.05
N ALA A 141 8.14 10.66 -0.34
CA ALA A 141 7.45 11.94 -0.25
C ALA A 141 7.41 12.65 -1.62
N ALA A 142 8.54 12.71 -2.32
CA ALA A 142 8.63 13.31 -3.65
C ALA A 142 7.76 12.57 -4.68
N LEU A 143 7.83 11.23 -4.72
CA LEU A 143 7.04 10.42 -5.66
C LEU A 143 5.53 10.61 -5.46
N GLY A 144 5.09 10.97 -4.25
CA GLY A 144 3.69 11.24 -3.94
C GLY A 144 3.09 12.46 -4.64
N GLU A 145 3.93 13.38 -5.13
CA GLU A 145 3.49 14.56 -5.87
C GLU A 145 3.28 14.28 -7.37
N TYR A 146 3.65 13.10 -7.86
CA TYR A 146 3.54 12.74 -9.26
C TYR A 146 2.32 11.87 -9.51
N THR A 147 1.62 12.16 -10.60
CA THR A 147 0.52 11.33 -11.08
C THR A 147 1.01 9.92 -11.41
N GLN A 148 0.18 8.92 -11.10
CA GLN A 148 0.40 7.54 -11.52
C GLN A 148 -0.10 7.34 -12.95
N ASP A 149 0.66 7.87 -13.90
CA ASP A 149 0.53 7.59 -15.34
C ASP A 149 1.88 7.14 -15.93
N PHE A 150 1.81 6.40 -17.03
CA PHE A 150 2.97 5.67 -17.53
C PHE A 150 4.06 6.60 -18.05
N GLU A 151 3.67 7.67 -18.73
CA GLU A 151 4.56 8.66 -19.31
C GLU A 151 5.31 9.44 -18.22
N THR A 152 4.62 9.84 -17.15
CA THR A 152 5.23 10.49 -15.98
C THR A 152 6.25 9.57 -15.32
N TRP A 153 5.89 8.32 -15.08
CA TRP A 153 6.79 7.35 -14.45
C TRP A 153 7.98 7.00 -15.35
N ASP A 154 7.77 6.94 -16.67
CA ASP A 154 8.87 6.72 -17.62
C ASP A 154 9.85 7.89 -17.61
N GLN A 155 9.35 9.11 -17.60
CA GLN A 155 10.18 10.31 -17.52
C GLN A 155 10.95 10.36 -16.20
N LEU A 156 10.32 10.02 -15.08
CA LEU A 156 11.01 9.91 -13.78
C LEU A 156 12.13 8.87 -13.83
N ASN A 157 11.83 7.69 -14.36
CA ASN A 157 12.80 6.61 -14.48
C ASN A 157 14.01 7.01 -15.33
N GLU A 158 13.80 7.68 -16.47
CA GLU A 158 14.89 8.22 -17.29
C GLU A 158 15.67 9.32 -16.55
N ASN A 159 14.99 10.21 -15.82
CA ASN A 159 15.64 11.25 -15.02
C ASN A 159 16.55 10.66 -13.93
N PHE A 160 16.18 9.53 -13.34
CA PHE A 160 16.94 8.91 -12.24
C PHE A 160 18.26 8.25 -12.67
N LYS A 161 18.51 8.17 -13.99
CA LYS A 161 19.81 7.79 -14.56
C LYS A 161 20.83 8.92 -14.44
N ASP A 162 20.39 10.18 -14.40
CA ASP A 162 21.23 11.34 -14.13
C ASP A 162 21.28 11.62 -12.62
N LYS A 163 22.50 11.68 -12.07
CA LYS A 163 22.71 11.85 -10.63
C LYS A 163 22.16 13.18 -10.11
N GLU A 164 22.37 14.28 -10.82
CA GLU A 164 21.94 15.60 -10.34
C GLU A 164 20.42 15.75 -10.36
N ARG A 165 19.75 15.17 -11.36
CA ARG A 165 18.28 15.08 -11.40
C ARG A 165 17.74 14.22 -10.26
N PHE A 166 18.35 13.07 -10.00
CA PHE A 166 17.97 12.22 -8.87
C PHE A 166 18.17 12.95 -7.53
N ASP A 167 19.32 13.58 -7.31
CA ASP A 167 19.59 14.33 -6.08
C ASP A 167 18.62 15.53 -5.93
N SER A 168 18.23 16.17 -7.03
CA SER A 168 17.22 17.22 -7.01
C SER A 168 15.83 16.69 -6.62
N PHE A 169 15.46 15.51 -7.08
CA PHE A 169 14.23 14.83 -6.70
C PHE A 169 14.22 14.50 -5.19
N ILE A 170 15.33 13.99 -4.66
CA ILE A 170 15.47 13.72 -3.22
C ILE A 170 15.40 15.01 -2.40
N ARG A 171 16.06 16.10 -2.83
CA ARG A 171 15.96 17.41 -2.15
C ARG A 171 14.53 17.94 -2.12
N HIS A 172 13.77 17.76 -3.19
CA HIS A 172 12.34 18.11 -3.20
C HIS A 172 11.56 17.30 -2.15
N GLY A 173 11.78 16.00 -2.11
CA GLY A 173 11.22 15.10 -1.10
C GLY A 173 11.55 15.50 0.33
N ALA A 174 12.79 15.92 0.58
CA ALA A 174 13.24 16.37 1.90
C ALA A 174 12.47 17.60 2.40
N VAL A 175 12.11 18.53 1.51
CA VAL A 175 11.29 19.71 1.86
C VAL A 175 9.88 19.28 2.29
N ILE A 176 9.27 18.36 1.54
CA ILE A 176 7.93 17.82 1.84
C ILE A 176 7.96 17.05 3.16
N ALA A 177 8.93 16.16 3.33
CA ALA A 177 9.13 15.37 4.53
C ALA A 177 9.31 16.25 5.77
N GLY A 178 10.12 17.32 5.66
CA GLY A 178 10.31 18.28 6.75
C GLY A 178 9.09 19.14 7.06
N PHE A 179 8.24 19.43 6.06
CA PHE A 179 6.94 20.06 6.29
C PHE A 179 5.98 19.11 7.02
N GLU A 180 5.92 17.85 6.59
CA GLU A 180 5.10 16.81 7.22
C GLU A 180 5.50 16.61 8.70
N ASP A 181 6.80 16.61 9.01
CA ASP A 181 7.27 16.52 10.40
C ASP A 181 6.71 17.64 11.27
N LYS A 182 6.81 18.90 10.81
CA LYS A 182 6.26 20.06 11.54
C LYS A 182 4.74 19.96 11.69
N LEU A 183 4.05 19.47 10.67
CA LEU A 183 2.60 19.32 10.70
C LEU A 183 2.20 18.26 11.74
N VAL A 184 2.88 17.12 11.72
CA VAL A 184 2.68 16.04 12.70
C VAL A 184 2.95 16.54 14.10
N ASP A 185 4.08 17.21 14.34
CA ASP A 185 4.41 17.75 15.66
C ASP A 185 3.35 18.72 16.17
N ASN A 186 2.80 19.56 15.31
CA ASN A 186 1.70 20.46 15.67
C ASN A 186 0.40 19.71 15.98
N LEU A 187 0.05 18.68 15.22
CA LEU A 187 -1.14 17.86 15.46
C LEU A 187 -1.02 17.06 16.77
N LEU A 188 0.17 16.57 17.10
CA LEU A 188 0.44 15.84 18.35
C LEU A 188 0.24 16.70 19.61
N ARG A 189 0.20 18.03 19.50
CA ARG A 189 -0.12 18.93 20.63
C ARG A 189 -1.58 18.83 21.07
N PHE A 190 -2.46 18.33 20.21
CA PHE A 190 -3.88 18.11 20.49
C PHE A 190 -4.18 16.69 20.99
N ARG A 191 -3.15 15.91 21.30
CA ARG A 191 -3.34 14.58 21.89
C ARG A 191 -3.97 14.71 23.28
N GLU A 192 -4.83 13.77 23.59
CA GLU A 192 -5.50 13.64 24.87
C GLU A 192 -5.11 12.31 25.52
N LYS A 193 -5.11 12.27 26.85
CA LYS A 193 -4.95 11.01 27.58
C LYS A 193 -6.29 10.28 27.59
N VAL A 194 -6.25 8.98 27.33
CA VAL A 194 -7.42 8.12 27.35
C VAL A 194 -7.11 6.81 28.05
N ALA A 195 -8.15 6.16 28.59
CA ALA A 195 -8.09 4.77 29.04
C ALA A 195 -8.74 3.86 27.99
N PHE A 196 -8.01 2.84 27.55
CA PHE A 196 -8.47 1.84 26.58
C PHE A 196 -7.91 0.47 26.94
N GLU A 197 -8.77 -0.55 27.06
CA GLU A 197 -8.36 -1.94 27.33
C GLU A 197 -7.41 -2.10 28.54
N GLY A 198 -7.61 -1.28 29.58
CA GLY A 198 -6.78 -1.30 30.80
C GLY A 198 -5.47 -0.50 30.72
N HIS A 199 -5.22 0.20 29.61
CA HIS A 199 -4.04 1.04 29.41
C HIS A 199 -4.38 2.54 29.42
N GLU A 200 -3.59 3.35 30.12
CA GLU A 200 -3.52 4.80 29.87
C GLU A 200 -2.61 5.03 28.66
N LEU A 201 -3.09 5.76 27.66
CA LEU A 201 -2.35 6.08 26.44
C LEU A 201 -2.81 7.40 25.81
N TYR A 202 -2.04 7.90 24.85
CA TYR A 202 -2.44 9.04 24.03
C TYR A 202 -3.33 8.66 22.84
N ALA A 203 -4.40 9.45 22.66
CA ALA A 203 -5.23 9.47 21.47
C ALA A 203 -5.24 10.87 20.84
N VAL A 204 -5.48 10.97 19.53
CA VAL A 204 -5.63 12.27 18.85
C VAL A 204 -6.76 12.23 17.82
N ASN A 205 -7.58 13.29 17.80
CA ASN A 205 -8.57 13.50 16.75
C ASN A 205 -7.91 14.18 15.55
N ALA A 206 -7.75 13.46 14.45
CA ALA A 206 -7.06 13.99 13.27
C ALA A 206 -7.55 13.34 11.98
N SER A 207 -7.49 14.08 10.87
CA SER A 207 -7.92 13.60 9.55
C SER A 207 -7.33 12.22 9.21
N ARG A 208 -8.15 11.39 8.54
CA ARG A 208 -7.80 10.02 8.10
C ARG A 208 -6.44 9.95 7.40
N ILE A 209 -6.07 10.97 6.65
CA ILE A 209 -4.82 10.98 5.86
C ILE A 209 -3.57 10.89 6.75
N TYR A 210 -3.59 11.44 7.97
CA TYR A 210 -2.45 11.44 8.89
C TYR A 210 -2.46 10.27 9.88
N ARG A 211 -3.46 9.38 9.84
CA ARG A 211 -3.66 8.33 10.84
C ARG A 211 -2.45 7.43 11.05
N SER A 212 -1.72 7.09 9.98
CA SER A 212 -0.59 6.17 10.07
C SER A 212 0.63 6.85 10.69
N ILE A 213 1.01 8.03 10.19
CA ILE A 213 2.18 8.76 10.72
C ILE A 213 1.94 9.24 12.15
N LEU A 214 0.75 9.79 12.45
CA LEU A 214 0.41 10.22 13.82
C LEU A 214 0.34 9.03 14.77
N GLY A 215 -0.31 7.94 14.36
CA GLY A 215 -0.43 6.76 15.21
C GLY A 215 0.92 6.11 15.52
N ASN A 216 1.82 6.04 14.54
CA ASN A 216 3.18 5.54 14.75
C ASN A 216 3.99 6.46 15.69
N LYS A 217 3.97 7.79 15.48
CA LYS A 217 4.67 8.72 16.39
C LYS A 217 4.05 8.73 17.79
N LEU A 218 2.73 8.58 17.92
CA LEU A 218 2.08 8.50 19.22
C LEU A 218 2.38 7.20 19.96
N SER A 219 2.47 6.06 19.27
CA SER A 219 2.79 4.79 19.93
C SER A 219 4.23 4.81 20.46
N GLU A 220 5.16 5.40 19.72
CA GLU A 220 6.54 5.71 20.18
C GLU A 220 6.54 6.66 21.39
N LEU A 221 5.74 7.72 21.33
CA LEU A 221 5.64 8.67 22.45
C LEU A 221 5.08 8.01 23.71
N ASN A 222 4.08 7.15 23.57
CA ASN A 222 3.54 6.39 24.70
C ASN A 222 4.61 5.46 25.30
N GLU A 223 5.34 4.73 24.46
CA GLU A 223 6.42 3.84 24.90
C GLU A 223 7.53 4.58 25.64
N THR A 224 8.02 5.69 25.06
CA THR A 224 9.09 6.50 25.65
C THR A 224 8.69 7.16 26.97
N GLU A 225 7.39 7.42 27.19
CA GLU A 225 6.85 7.92 28.45
C GLU A 225 6.42 6.79 29.43
N GLY A 226 6.77 5.53 29.15
CA GLY A 226 6.51 4.39 30.03
C GLY A 226 5.07 3.87 30.01
N ARG A 227 4.30 4.19 28.98
CA ARG A 227 2.95 3.66 28.72
C ARG A 227 3.02 2.48 27.74
N ALA A 228 1.86 1.84 27.52
CA ALA A 228 1.75 0.80 26.50
C ALA A 228 2.12 1.38 25.10
N PRO A 229 2.88 0.66 24.26
CA PRO A 229 3.26 1.09 22.90
C PRO A 229 2.08 0.97 21.93
N LEU A 230 0.98 1.65 22.27
CA LEU A 230 -0.32 1.65 21.61
C LEU A 230 -0.79 3.09 21.47
N ALA A 231 -1.36 3.45 20.32
CA ALA A 231 -1.95 4.76 20.11
C ALA A 231 -3.25 4.68 19.31
N ILE A 232 -4.08 5.71 19.47
CA ILE A 232 -5.36 5.84 18.77
C ILE A 232 -5.38 7.15 17.98
N VAL A 233 -5.62 7.07 16.67
CA VAL A 233 -6.02 8.23 15.88
C VAL A 233 -7.47 8.04 15.47
N TYR A 234 -8.34 8.96 15.88
CA TYR A 234 -9.78 8.83 15.64
C TYR A 234 -10.32 9.97 14.79
N TYR A 235 -11.29 9.65 13.92
CA TYR A 235 -11.86 10.60 12.96
C TYR A 235 -13.22 10.15 12.44
N ARG A 236 -14.03 11.09 11.96
CA ARG A 236 -15.31 10.79 11.29
C ARG A 236 -15.13 10.64 9.78
N TYR A 237 -15.65 9.55 9.21
CA TYR A 237 -15.62 9.28 7.77
C TYR A 237 -16.81 8.38 7.39
N ASN A 238 -17.44 8.63 6.23
CA ASN A 238 -18.60 7.87 5.72
C ASN A 238 -19.70 7.62 6.77
N GLY A 239 -20.02 8.64 7.56
CA GLY A 239 -21.10 8.60 8.56
C GLY A 239 -20.73 8.00 9.92
N ALA A 240 -19.58 7.32 10.04
CA ALA A 240 -19.13 6.65 11.26
C ALA A 240 -17.84 7.27 11.81
N ILE A 241 -17.47 6.92 13.04
CA ILE A 241 -16.16 7.22 13.62
C ILE A 241 -15.27 6.00 13.48
N HIS A 242 -14.07 6.24 12.99
CA HIS A 242 -13.02 5.24 12.92
C HIS A 242 -11.98 5.53 13.97
N CYS A 243 -11.60 4.52 14.75
CA CYS A 243 -10.50 4.57 15.70
C CYS A 243 -9.37 3.70 15.14
N SER A 244 -8.38 4.35 14.51
CA SER A 244 -7.20 3.70 13.94
C SER A 244 -6.20 3.41 15.06
N LEU A 245 -5.93 2.13 15.30
CA LEU A 245 -4.98 1.64 16.29
C LEU A 245 -3.61 1.43 15.65
N ARG A 246 -2.54 1.83 16.34
CA ARG A 246 -1.14 1.60 15.94
C ARG A 246 -0.31 1.12 17.12
N SER A 247 0.63 0.21 16.87
CA SER A 247 1.59 -0.27 17.87
C SER A 247 2.98 -0.50 17.28
N LYS A 248 3.97 -0.76 18.15
CA LYS A 248 5.36 -1.08 17.81
C LYS A 248 5.69 -2.57 18.03
N GLY A 249 4.91 -3.49 17.46
CA GLY A 249 5.23 -4.93 17.47
C GLY A 249 4.99 -5.65 18.79
N ALA A 250 5.13 -4.97 19.92
CA ALA A 250 4.94 -5.55 21.25
C ALA A 250 3.46 -5.83 21.60
N MET A 251 2.53 -5.24 20.86
CA MET A 251 1.10 -5.37 21.12
C MET A 251 0.34 -5.61 19.82
N ASN A 252 -0.41 -6.71 19.77
CA ASN A 252 -1.24 -7.07 18.63
C ASN A 252 -2.55 -6.25 18.67
N VAL A 253 -2.61 -5.19 17.86
CA VAL A 253 -3.79 -4.31 17.79
C VAL A 253 -4.92 -4.86 16.96
N ARG A 254 -4.67 -5.89 16.13
CA ARG A 254 -5.73 -6.62 15.43
C ARG A 254 -6.64 -7.29 16.45
N GLU A 255 -6.07 -8.05 17.39
CA GLU A 255 -6.84 -8.73 18.45
C GLU A 255 -7.64 -7.74 19.30
N LEU A 256 -7.08 -6.56 19.59
CA LEU A 256 -7.82 -5.50 20.29
C LEU A 256 -9.00 -4.99 19.45
N ALA A 257 -8.81 -4.75 18.16
CA ALA A 257 -9.87 -4.25 17.30
C ALA A 257 -10.99 -5.29 17.09
N GLU A 258 -10.66 -6.57 17.01
CA GLU A 258 -11.62 -7.68 16.81
C GLU A 258 -12.65 -7.79 17.95
N LYS A 259 -12.27 -7.45 19.19
CA LYS A 259 -13.20 -7.38 20.34
C LYS A 259 -14.37 -6.41 20.11
N TYR A 260 -14.18 -5.43 19.24
CA TYR A 260 -15.14 -4.38 18.91
C TYR A 260 -15.71 -4.53 17.49
N GLY A 261 -15.57 -5.72 16.87
CA GLY A 261 -16.00 -5.96 15.49
C GLY A 261 -15.16 -5.26 14.43
N GLY A 262 -13.97 -4.77 14.81
CA GLY A 262 -12.96 -4.22 13.91
C GLY A 262 -12.03 -5.29 13.35
N GLY A 263 -10.90 -4.84 12.79
CA GLY A 263 -9.86 -5.74 12.26
C GLY A 263 -8.70 -4.99 11.62
N GLY A 264 -7.74 -5.74 11.09
CA GLY A 264 -6.56 -5.21 10.41
C GLY A 264 -5.34 -6.11 10.58
N HIS A 265 -4.16 -5.50 10.64
CA HIS A 265 -2.88 -6.17 10.87
C HIS A 265 -2.44 -6.04 12.32
N ASP A 266 -1.51 -6.90 12.74
CA ASP A 266 -1.00 -6.98 14.11
C ASP A 266 -0.52 -5.63 14.66
N ASN A 267 0.01 -4.73 13.81
CA ASN A 267 0.48 -3.39 14.21
C ASN A 267 -0.39 -2.23 13.71
N ALA A 268 -1.43 -2.52 12.93
CA ALA A 268 -2.28 -1.52 12.32
C ALA A 268 -3.70 -2.06 12.11
N ALA A 269 -4.61 -1.70 13.01
CA ALA A 269 -6.01 -2.11 12.95
C ALA A 269 -6.95 -0.91 13.09
N SER A 270 -8.25 -1.13 12.92
CA SER A 270 -9.25 -0.09 13.13
C SER A 270 -10.51 -0.66 13.77
N ILE A 271 -11.07 0.11 14.69
CA ILE A 271 -12.44 -0.06 15.20
C ILE A 271 -13.33 0.96 14.46
N ARG A 272 -14.59 0.59 14.18
CA ARG A 272 -15.61 1.49 13.63
C ARG A 272 -16.78 1.55 14.59
N VAL A 273 -17.23 2.76 14.93
CA VAL A 273 -18.36 3.02 15.82
C VAL A 273 -19.29 4.06 15.22
N GLU A 274 -20.56 4.04 15.60
CA GLU A 274 -21.59 4.87 14.97
C GLU A 274 -21.52 6.34 15.40
N SER A 275 -21.22 6.61 16.68
CA SER A 275 -21.22 7.97 17.22
C SER A 275 -20.11 8.22 18.25
N TRP A 276 -19.88 9.48 18.62
CA TRP A 276 -18.84 9.88 19.59
C TRP A 276 -19.12 9.34 20.99
N ASN A 277 -20.37 8.96 21.28
CA ASN A 277 -20.73 8.32 22.54
C ASN A 277 -20.31 6.84 22.59
N ASP A 278 -20.01 6.24 21.43
CA ASP A 278 -19.67 4.82 21.29
C ASP A 278 -18.15 4.62 21.18
N LEU A 279 -17.33 5.64 21.49
CA LEU A 279 -15.88 5.51 21.46
C LEU A 279 -15.44 4.35 22.38
N PRO A 280 -14.47 3.51 21.94
CA PRO A 280 -14.06 2.35 22.70
C PRO A 280 -13.17 2.69 23.90
N PHE A 281 -12.88 3.98 24.11
CA PHE A 281 -12.01 4.52 25.15
C PHE A 281 -12.68 5.67 25.91
N THR A 282 -12.18 5.98 27.10
CA THR A 282 -12.64 7.12 27.91
C THR A 282 -11.56 8.16 28.05
N PHE A 283 -11.89 9.45 27.91
CA PHE A 283 -10.97 10.56 28.19
C PHE A 283 -10.62 10.63 29.69
N LEU A 284 -9.37 11.01 29.99
CA LEU A 284 -8.81 11.12 31.35
C LEU A 284 -8.49 12.56 31.73
#